data_AF-A0A3S4UBI7-F1
#
_entry.id   AF-A0A3S4UBI7-F1
#
_cell.length_a   1.000
_cell.length_b   1.000
_cell.length_c   1.000
_cell.angle_alpha   90.00
_cell.angle_beta   90.00
_cell.angle_gamma   90.00
#
_symmetry.space_group_name_H-M   'P 1'
#
loop_
_entity.id
_entity.type
_entity.pdbx_description
1 polymer ?
#
loop_
_entity_poly.entity_id
_entity_poly.type
_entity_poly.pdbx_seq_one_letter_code
_entity_poly.pdbx_strand_id
1 'polypeptide(L)'
;MDYVAIGNKQAVVAEYQRFSTQWQAMLPSDASPQVKRVAGRFALLETALQLASPFTGWKTTENQTALLHSFNEWVNEYGLHSREEKQIIEQVNGWLLRNGARFIEFPFNHNLQEPRDTAGYRQLADSKEPQESDRYWVFPQVYLEDVIKGFNEKQANEILLGAGMLIQGKDKGRKYLNRLPRTMSGGKTIRCYVLEILNEDEEGEEME
;
A
#
# COMPACT_ATOMS: atom_id res chain seq x y z
N MET A 1 -34.88 13.03 32.23
CA MET A 1 -34.14 12.26 31.22
C MET A 1 -34.90 12.43 29.92
N ASP A 2 -34.53 13.45 29.15
CA ASP A 2 -35.23 13.78 27.91
C ASP A 2 -34.89 12.75 26.85
N TYR A 3 -35.93 12.02 26.41
CA TYR A 3 -35.87 11.11 25.29
C TYR A 3 -35.49 11.91 24.03
N VAL A 4 -34.20 11.91 23.69
CA VAL A 4 -33.71 12.37 22.37
C VAL A 4 -34.27 11.48 21.26
N ALA A 5 -34.78 10.29 21.60
CA ALA A 5 -35.31 9.34 20.65
C ALA A 5 -36.72 9.71 20.17
N ILE A 6 -36.89 9.68 18.83
CA ILE A 6 -38.13 9.58 18.03
C ILE A 6 -38.58 10.88 17.33
N GLY A 7 -38.24 12.08 17.81
CA GLY A 7 -38.71 13.34 17.17
C GLY A 7 -37.67 14.20 16.43
N ASN A 8 -36.39 14.10 16.79
CA ASN A 8 -35.40 15.11 16.41
C ASN A 8 -34.26 14.54 15.54
N LYS A 9 -34.53 14.47 14.22
CA LYS A 9 -33.54 14.03 13.21
C LYS A 9 -32.24 14.82 13.27
N GLN A 10 -32.29 16.11 13.62
CA GLN A 10 -31.08 16.94 13.72
C GLN A 10 -30.20 16.54 14.90
N ALA A 11 -30.80 16.21 16.05
CA ALA A 11 -30.04 15.73 17.21
C ALA A 11 -29.32 14.41 16.92
N VAL A 12 -29.98 13.47 16.21
CA VAL A 12 -29.36 12.21 15.79
C VAL A 12 -28.18 12.45 14.83
N VAL A 13 -28.34 13.38 13.88
CA VAL A 13 -27.25 13.73 12.95
C VAL A 13 -26.09 14.37 13.71
N ALA A 14 -26.35 15.28 14.66
CA ALA A 14 -25.31 15.90 15.46
C ALA A 14 -24.52 14.85 16.27
N GLU A 15 -25.22 13.88 16.85
CA GLU A 15 -24.59 12.81 17.62
C GLU A 15 -23.77 11.87 16.74
N TYR A 16 -24.25 11.54 15.54
CA TYR A 16 -23.47 10.81 14.54
C TYR A 16 -22.20 11.57 14.15
N GLN A 17 -22.27 12.88 13.91
CA GLN A 17 -21.09 13.68 13.54
C GLN A 17 -20.07 13.71 14.69
N ARG A 18 -20.54 13.78 15.94
CA ARG A 18 -19.69 13.69 17.13
C ARG A 18 -18.93 12.37 17.18
N PHE A 19 -19.64 11.24 17.07
CA PHE A 19 -19.00 9.93 17.07
C PHE A 19 -18.14 9.71 15.84
N SER A 20 -18.55 10.16 14.66
CA SER A 20 -17.74 10.07 13.44
C SER A 20 -16.41 10.78 13.62
N THR A 21 -16.41 11.97 14.23
CA THR A 21 -15.17 12.71 14.53
C THR A 21 -14.29 11.93 15.51
N GLN A 22 -14.87 11.38 16.58
CA GLN A 22 -14.15 10.58 17.56
C GLN A 22 -13.52 9.33 16.94
N TRP A 23 -14.29 8.57 16.16
CA TRP A 23 -13.81 7.37 15.48
C TRP A 23 -12.72 7.66 14.46
N GLN A 24 -12.80 8.75 13.70
CA GLN A 24 -11.73 9.14 12.78
C GLN A 24 -10.47 9.58 13.54
N ALA A 25 -10.60 10.26 14.68
CA ALA A 25 -9.48 10.72 15.49
C ALA A 25 -8.72 9.58 16.21
N MET A 26 -9.35 8.41 16.37
CA MET A 26 -8.70 7.22 16.93
C MET A 26 -7.82 6.46 15.93
N LEU A 27 -7.96 6.74 14.63
CA LEU A 27 -7.18 6.05 13.61
C LEU A 27 -5.77 6.67 13.47
N PRO A 28 -4.76 5.85 13.12
CA PRO A 28 -3.48 6.37 12.64
C PRO A 28 -3.62 7.32 11.45
N SER A 29 -2.67 8.24 11.28
CA SER A 29 -2.68 9.23 10.19
C SER A 29 -2.65 8.59 8.80
N ASP A 30 -1.98 7.44 8.68
CA ASP A 30 -1.78 6.62 7.49
C ASP A 30 -2.83 5.52 7.31
N ALA A 31 -3.85 5.44 8.18
CA ALA A 31 -4.91 4.44 8.06
C ALA A 31 -5.56 4.45 6.66
N SER A 32 -5.70 3.25 6.08
CA SER A 32 -6.18 3.10 4.71
C SER A 32 -7.60 3.68 4.53
N PRO A 33 -7.99 4.09 3.31
CA PRO A 33 -9.36 4.53 3.04
C PRO A 33 -10.42 3.48 3.40
N GLN A 34 -10.07 2.19 3.38
CA GLN A 34 -10.95 1.11 3.84
C GLN A 34 -11.20 1.20 5.33
N VAL A 35 -10.16 1.36 6.14
CA VAL A 35 -10.26 1.50 7.60
C VAL A 35 -11.05 2.75 7.97
N LYS A 36 -10.81 3.88 7.30
CA LYS A 36 -11.58 5.12 7.48
C LYS A 36 -13.07 4.92 7.21
N ARG A 37 -13.44 4.14 6.19
CA ARG A 37 -14.85 3.79 5.93
C ARG A 37 -15.43 2.89 7.01
N VAL A 38 -14.66 1.93 7.53
CA VAL A 38 -15.10 1.04 8.59
C VAL A 38 -15.31 1.80 9.89
N ALA A 39 -14.40 2.69 10.28
CA ALA A 39 -14.58 3.59 11.42
C ALA A 39 -15.86 4.44 11.31
N GLY A 40 -16.19 4.92 10.10
CA GLY A 40 -17.46 5.63 9.84
C GLY A 40 -18.71 4.75 10.07
N ARG A 41 -18.64 3.44 9.82
CA ARG A 41 -19.71 2.49 10.13
C ARG A 41 -19.80 2.22 11.62
N PHE A 42 -18.67 2.09 12.32
CA PHE A 42 -18.64 1.94 13.76
C PHE A 42 -19.18 3.19 14.49
N ALA A 43 -18.91 4.39 13.98
CA ALA A 43 -19.54 5.61 14.48
C ALA A 43 -21.07 5.60 14.35
N LEU A 44 -21.59 5.07 13.23
CA LEU A 44 -23.02 4.88 13.05
C LEU A 44 -23.59 3.86 14.05
N LEU A 45 -22.89 2.74 14.25
CA LEU A 45 -23.27 1.72 15.24
C LEU A 45 -23.25 2.28 16.67
N GLU A 46 -22.25 3.07 17.03
CA GLU A 46 -22.20 3.73 18.34
C GLU A 46 -23.36 4.69 18.52
N THR A 47 -23.64 5.51 17.51
CA THR A 47 -24.80 6.43 17.56
C THR A 47 -26.08 5.67 17.83
N ALA A 48 -26.33 4.58 17.09
CA ALA A 48 -27.51 3.75 17.27
C ALA A 48 -27.56 3.09 18.66
N LEU A 49 -26.43 2.54 19.13
CA LEU A 49 -26.35 1.86 20.41
C LEU A 49 -26.54 2.82 21.60
N GLN A 50 -25.98 4.02 21.51
CA GLN A 50 -26.14 5.06 22.54
C GLN A 50 -27.59 5.55 22.62
N LEU A 51 -28.27 5.71 21.47
CA LEU A 51 -29.70 6.01 21.42
C LEU A 51 -30.57 4.86 21.95
N ALA A 52 -30.09 3.63 21.86
CA ALA A 52 -30.77 2.44 22.37
C ALA A 52 -30.51 2.18 23.87
N SER A 53 -29.65 2.95 24.54
CA SER A 53 -29.32 2.79 25.97
C SER A 53 -30.53 2.64 26.90
N PRO A 54 -31.67 3.35 26.72
CA PRO A 54 -32.87 3.15 27.55
C PRO A 54 -33.47 1.74 27.45
N PHE A 55 -33.26 1.05 26.33
CA PHE A 55 -33.76 -0.31 26.09
C PHE A 55 -32.76 -1.38 26.51
N THR A 56 -31.46 -1.14 26.30
CA THR A 56 -30.41 -2.10 26.67
C THR A 56 -30.06 -2.04 28.16
N GLY A 57 -30.26 -0.89 28.79
CA GLY A 57 -29.80 -0.60 30.15
C GLY A 57 -28.28 -0.38 30.25
N TRP A 58 -27.57 -0.39 29.13
CA TRP A 58 -26.12 -0.22 29.10
C TRP A 58 -25.74 1.24 29.27
N LYS A 59 -24.66 1.47 30.01
CA LYS A 59 -24.01 2.77 30.15
C LYS A 59 -23.24 3.11 28.88
N THR A 60 -23.00 4.40 28.69
CA THR A 60 -22.17 4.90 27.58
C THR A 60 -20.81 4.22 27.49
N THR A 61 -20.18 3.94 28.63
CA THR A 61 -18.88 3.23 28.69
C THR A 61 -19.00 1.78 28.24
N GLU A 62 -20.07 1.08 28.61
CA GLU A 62 -20.29 -0.33 28.22
C GLU A 62 -20.53 -0.45 26.71
N ASN A 63 -21.33 0.47 26.15
CA ASN A 63 -21.54 0.60 24.70
C ASN A 63 -20.20 0.82 23.97
N GLN A 64 -19.37 1.74 24.47
CA GLN A 64 -18.05 2.05 23.91
C GLN A 64 -17.11 0.85 23.95
N THR A 65 -17.00 0.19 25.11
CA THR A 65 -16.13 -0.98 25.28
C THR A 65 -16.51 -2.11 24.32
N ALA A 66 -17.80 -2.40 24.16
CA ALA A 66 -18.26 -3.46 23.26
C ALA A 66 -17.90 -3.18 21.78
N LEU A 67 -18.07 -1.92 21.34
CA LEU A 67 -17.76 -1.53 19.97
C LEU A 67 -16.25 -1.46 19.71
N LEU A 68 -15.47 -0.97 20.67
CA LEU A 68 -14.01 -0.97 20.58
C LEU A 68 -13.46 -2.39 20.53
N HIS A 69 -14.00 -3.32 21.32
CA HIS A 69 -13.62 -4.72 21.24
C HIS A 69 -13.87 -5.30 19.83
N SER A 70 -15.09 -5.10 19.31
CA SER A 70 -15.47 -5.58 17.98
C SER A 70 -14.63 -4.94 16.86
N PHE A 71 -14.27 -3.66 17.02
CA PHE A 71 -13.39 -2.97 16.08
C PHE A 71 -11.96 -3.51 16.16
N ASN A 72 -11.43 -3.75 17.36
CA ASN A 72 -10.09 -4.31 17.53
C ASN A 72 -9.98 -5.73 16.99
N GLU A 73 -11.01 -6.57 17.15
CA GLU A 73 -11.08 -7.89 16.51
C GLU A 73 -11.05 -7.75 14.98
N TRP A 74 -11.84 -6.81 14.43
CA TRP A 74 -11.80 -6.52 13.00
C TRP A 74 -10.42 -6.01 12.55
N VAL A 75 -9.78 -5.12 13.29
CA VAL A 75 -8.42 -4.65 12.98
C VAL A 75 -7.41 -5.79 13.05
N ASN A 76 -7.54 -6.71 14.02
CA ASN A 76 -6.65 -7.86 14.14
C ASN A 76 -6.78 -8.81 12.94
N GLU A 77 -8.00 -9.00 12.42
CA GLU A 77 -8.23 -9.86 11.26
C GLU A 77 -7.88 -9.18 9.92
N TYR A 78 -8.15 -7.88 9.77
CA TYR A 78 -8.06 -7.18 8.49
C TYR A 78 -6.87 -6.22 8.36
N GLY A 79 -6.23 -5.84 9.46
CA GLY A 79 -5.12 -4.88 9.51
C GLY A 79 -5.57 -3.41 9.40
N LEU A 80 -4.64 -2.50 9.68
CA LEU A 80 -4.81 -1.04 9.50
C LEU A 80 -4.38 -0.57 8.09
N HIS A 81 -3.54 -1.36 7.43
CA HIS A 81 -2.99 -1.10 6.10
C HIS A 81 -3.83 -1.79 5.01
N SER A 82 -3.69 -1.33 3.76
CA SER A 82 -4.46 -1.89 2.65
C SER A 82 -3.99 -3.32 2.33
N ARG A 83 -4.87 -4.33 2.45
CA ARG A 83 -4.55 -5.71 2.01
C ARG A 83 -4.11 -5.77 0.55
N GLU A 84 -4.66 -4.90 -0.29
CA GLU A 84 -4.30 -4.78 -1.70
C GLU A 84 -2.88 -4.23 -1.89
N GLU A 85 -2.46 -3.29 -1.04
CA GLU A 85 -1.08 -2.77 -1.06
C GLU A 85 -0.07 -3.85 -0.69
N LYS A 86 -0.33 -4.58 0.39
CA LYS A 86 0.47 -5.74 0.79
C LYS A 86 0.55 -6.77 -0.34
N GLN A 87 -0.58 -7.11 -0.96
CA GLN A 87 -0.61 -8.07 -2.07
C GLN A 87 0.19 -7.61 -3.30
N ILE A 88 0.12 -6.32 -3.65
CA ILE A 88 0.90 -5.76 -4.76
C ILE A 88 2.39 -5.86 -4.46
N ILE A 89 2.82 -5.42 -3.27
CA ILE A 89 4.23 -5.46 -2.86
C ILE A 89 4.74 -6.90 -2.84
N GLU A 90 4.03 -7.82 -2.18
CA GLU A 90 4.39 -9.24 -2.13
C GLU A 90 4.46 -9.89 -3.51
N GLN A 91 3.50 -9.56 -4.41
CA GLN A 91 3.51 -10.08 -5.76
C GLN A 91 4.73 -9.60 -6.54
N VAL A 92 5.06 -8.30 -6.47
CA VAL A 92 6.20 -7.74 -7.19
C VAL A 92 7.53 -8.27 -6.64
N ASN A 93 7.72 -8.27 -5.32
CA ASN A 93 8.90 -8.86 -4.67
C ASN A 93 9.06 -10.33 -5.07
N GLY A 94 8.01 -11.12 -4.89
CA GLY A 94 8.03 -12.55 -5.23
C GLY A 94 8.27 -12.79 -6.73
N TRP A 95 7.75 -11.94 -7.60
CA TRP A 95 8.01 -12.04 -9.03
C TRP A 95 9.47 -11.77 -9.36
N LEU A 96 10.08 -10.70 -8.82
CA LEU A 96 11.48 -10.37 -9.05
C LEU A 96 12.41 -11.50 -8.57
N LEU A 97 12.18 -12.01 -7.36
CA LEU A 97 12.96 -13.11 -6.77
C LEU A 97 12.88 -14.39 -7.61
N ARG A 98 11.69 -14.76 -8.11
CA ARG A 98 11.50 -15.97 -8.93
C ARG A 98 12.03 -15.82 -10.36
N ASN A 99 12.07 -14.61 -10.89
CA ASN A 99 12.36 -14.34 -12.31
C ASN A 99 13.72 -13.67 -12.54
N GLY A 100 14.63 -13.65 -11.56
CA GLY A 100 15.95 -13.03 -11.70
C GLY A 100 16.72 -13.44 -12.96
N ALA A 101 16.61 -14.71 -13.38
CA ALA A 101 17.25 -15.23 -14.60
C ALA A 101 16.71 -14.66 -15.92
N ARG A 102 15.59 -13.91 -15.90
CA ARG A 102 15.03 -13.22 -17.08
C ARG A 102 15.69 -11.86 -17.33
N PHE A 103 16.64 -11.44 -16.50
CA PHE A 103 17.28 -10.13 -16.60
C PHE A 103 18.69 -10.22 -17.17
N ILE A 104 19.04 -9.26 -18.03
CA ILE A 104 20.43 -9.07 -18.47
C ILE A 104 21.16 -8.30 -17.37
N GLU A 105 22.21 -8.88 -16.81
CA GLU A 105 22.99 -8.26 -15.74
C GLU A 105 23.86 -7.10 -16.25
N PHE A 106 23.92 -6.04 -15.46
CA PHE A 106 24.83 -4.93 -15.64
C PHE A 106 25.61 -4.69 -14.33
N PRO A 107 26.95 -4.56 -14.36
CA PRO A 107 27.83 -4.58 -15.53
C PRO A 107 27.80 -5.89 -16.32
N PHE A 108 27.95 -5.81 -17.65
CA PHE A 108 27.81 -6.98 -18.52
C PHE A 108 28.87 -8.04 -18.23
N ASN A 109 28.42 -9.27 -18.00
CA ASN A 109 29.28 -10.45 -17.93
C ASN A 109 29.20 -11.24 -19.24
N HIS A 110 30.21 -11.12 -20.08
CA HIS A 110 30.25 -11.76 -21.40
C HIS A 110 30.28 -13.30 -21.37
N ASN A 111 30.48 -13.90 -20.20
CA ASN A 111 30.42 -15.36 -20.04
C ASN A 111 28.99 -15.87 -19.81
N LEU A 112 28.04 -14.97 -19.53
CA LEU A 112 26.63 -15.34 -19.36
C LEU A 112 25.90 -15.29 -20.71
N GLN A 113 25.07 -16.29 -20.95
CA GLN A 113 24.14 -16.26 -22.08
C GLN A 113 22.99 -15.32 -21.77
N GLU A 114 22.56 -14.55 -22.78
CA GLU A 114 21.38 -13.71 -22.65
C GLU A 114 20.11 -14.56 -22.42
N PRO A 115 19.17 -14.09 -21.58
CA PRO A 115 17.92 -14.80 -21.33
C PRO A 115 17.11 -14.97 -22.62
N ARG A 116 16.54 -16.17 -22.84
CA ARG A 116 15.66 -16.43 -23.98
C ARG A 116 14.37 -15.62 -23.94
N ASP A 117 13.91 -15.28 -22.74
CA ASP A 117 12.71 -14.48 -22.47
C ASP A 117 13.11 -13.35 -21.52
N THR A 118 13.49 -12.21 -22.10
CA THR A 118 14.08 -11.08 -21.37
C THR A 118 13.00 -10.18 -20.75
N ALA A 119 13.03 -10.06 -19.43
CA ALA A 119 12.19 -9.14 -18.67
C ALA A 119 12.73 -7.69 -18.64
N GLY A 120 14.04 -7.53 -18.83
CA GLY A 120 14.72 -6.25 -18.74
C GLY A 120 16.18 -6.40 -18.33
N TYR A 121 16.68 -5.43 -17.57
CA TYR A 121 18.05 -5.42 -17.05
C TYR A 121 18.11 -5.41 -15.53
N ARG A 122 19.04 -6.14 -14.94
CA ARG A 122 19.35 -6.08 -13.51
C ARG A 122 20.66 -5.33 -13.34
N GLN A 123 20.59 -4.10 -12.85
CA GLN A 123 21.74 -3.31 -12.49
C GLN A 123 22.14 -3.67 -11.06
N LEU A 124 23.28 -4.35 -10.92
CA LEU A 124 23.82 -4.73 -9.62
C LEU A 124 24.19 -3.48 -8.81
N ALA A 125 23.99 -3.54 -7.50
CA ALA A 125 24.45 -2.51 -6.58
C ALA A 125 25.96 -2.29 -6.75
N ASP A 126 26.37 -1.02 -6.85
CA ASP A 126 27.78 -0.64 -6.94
C ASP A 126 28.23 -0.12 -5.57
N SER A 127 29.28 -0.70 -5.02
CA SER A 127 29.89 -0.29 -3.74
C SER A 127 30.46 1.14 -3.76
N LYS A 128 30.49 1.80 -4.93
CA LYS A 128 30.95 3.19 -5.12
C LYS A 128 29.84 4.21 -5.32
N GLU A 129 28.61 3.77 -5.56
CA GLU A 129 27.43 4.65 -5.63
C GLU A 129 26.60 4.50 -4.35
N PRO A 130 25.80 5.50 -3.96
CA PRO A 130 24.87 5.38 -2.83
C PRO A 130 23.68 4.43 -3.14
N GLN A 131 23.86 3.45 -4.02
CA GLN A 131 22.86 2.45 -4.38
C GLN A 131 23.14 1.19 -3.55
N GLU A 132 22.30 0.97 -2.53
CA GLU A 132 22.46 -0.14 -1.58
C GLU A 132 21.85 -1.46 -2.08
N SER A 133 20.90 -1.38 -3.03
CA SER A 133 20.16 -2.53 -3.56
C SER A 133 20.26 -2.65 -5.08
N ASP A 134 20.03 -3.85 -5.62
CA ASP A 134 19.96 -4.07 -7.06
C ASP A 134 18.73 -3.41 -7.68
N ARG A 135 18.89 -2.80 -8.87
CA ARG A 135 17.81 -2.20 -9.63
C ARG A 135 17.37 -3.08 -10.79
N TYR A 136 16.08 -3.37 -10.83
CA TYR A 136 15.43 -4.12 -11.90
C TYR A 136 14.74 -3.16 -12.86
N TRP A 137 15.33 -2.96 -14.03
CA TRP A 137 14.80 -2.17 -15.14
C TRP A 137 13.88 -3.03 -15.98
N VAL A 138 12.60 -3.11 -15.61
CA VAL A 138 11.59 -3.96 -16.24
C VAL A 138 10.98 -3.30 -17.47
N PHE A 139 10.92 -4.02 -18.59
CA PHE A 139 10.27 -3.52 -19.80
C PHE A 139 8.76 -3.32 -19.58
N PRO A 140 8.14 -2.29 -20.20
CA PRO A 140 6.76 -1.92 -19.89
C PRO A 140 5.74 -3.03 -20.10
N GLN A 141 5.88 -3.80 -21.19
CA GLN A 141 4.96 -4.91 -21.47
C GLN A 141 5.04 -6.00 -20.37
N VAL A 142 6.25 -6.41 -20.00
CA VAL A 142 6.47 -7.42 -18.95
C VAL A 142 5.97 -6.90 -17.59
N TYR A 143 6.20 -5.62 -17.30
CA TYR A 143 5.67 -5.02 -16.08
C TYR A 143 4.15 -5.14 -15.97
N LEU A 144 3.43 -4.76 -17.03
CA LEU A 144 1.96 -4.77 -17.05
C LEU A 144 1.36 -6.18 -17.12
N GLU A 145 1.95 -7.06 -17.92
CA GLU A 145 1.38 -8.38 -18.22
C GLU A 145 1.78 -9.46 -17.21
N ASP A 146 2.95 -9.32 -16.58
CA ASP A 146 3.52 -10.31 -15.65
C ASP A 146 3.64 -9.77 -14.22
N VAL A 147 4.34 -8.64 -14.04
CA VAL A 147 4.77 -8.17 -12.71
C VAL A 147 3.58 -7.70 -11.88
N ILE A 148 2.77 -6.79 -12.41
CA ILE A 148 1.57 -6.27 -11.73
C ILE A 148 0.27 -6.89 -12.27
N LYS A 149 0.37 -8.08 -12.87
CA LYS A 149 -0.76 -8.77 -13.47
C LYS A 149 -1.96 -8.82 -12.52
N GLY A 150 -3.12 -8.39 -13.02
CA GLY A 150 -4.37 -8.37 -12.25
C GLY A 150 -4.63 -7.08 -11.48
N PHE A 151 -3.66 -6.16 -11.39
CA PHE A 151 -3.82 -4.87 -10.72
C PHE A 151 -3.98 -3.72 -11.70
N ASN A 152 -4.60 -2.62 -11.23
CA ASN A 152 -4.66 -1.38 -11.99
C ASN A 152 -3.28 -0.70 -12.00
N GLU A 153 -2.77 -0.34 -13.19
CA GLU A 153 -1.44 0.26 -13.35
C GLU A 153 -1.24 1.52 -12.48
N LYS A 154 -2.20 2.46 -12.50
CA LYS A 154 -2.05 3.72 -11.76
C LYS A 154 -1.94 3.45 -10.26
N GLN A 155 -2.82 2.61 -9.74
CA GLN A 155 -2.87 2.26 -8.33
C GLN A 155 -1.61 1.50 -7.89
N ALA A 156 -1.18 0.48 -8.66
CA ALA A 156 0.03 -0.27 -8.38
C ALA A 156 1.26 0.64 -8.38
N ASN A 157 1.38 1.52 -9.37
CA ASN A 157 2.47 2.50 -9.43
C ASN A 157 2.49 3.47 -8.26
N GLU A 158 1.31 3.91 -7.77
CA GLU A 158 1.21 4.79 -6.59
C GLU A 158 1.64 4.06 -5.32
N ILE A 159 1.18 2.82 -5.13
CA ILE A 159 1.53 1.97 -3.98
C ILE A 159 3.03 1.66 -3.98
N LEU A 160 3.56 1.13 -5.09
CA LEU A 160 4.95 0.73 -5.18
C LEU A 160 5.91 1.92 -5.04
N LEU A 161 5.51 3.10 -5.53
CA LEU A 161 6.27 4.33 -5.32
C LEU A 161 6.23 4.77 -3.85
N GLY A 162 5.06 4.67 -3.20
CA GLY A 162 4.89 5.01 -1.79
C GLY A 162 5.71 4.11 -0.86
N ALA A 163 5.78 2.81 -1.20
CA ALA A 163 6.56 1.81 -0.47
C ALA A 163 8.08 1.86 -0.79
N GLY A 164 8.55 2.78 -1.63
CA GLY A 164 9.96 2.85 -2.03
C GLY A 164 10.42 1.78 -3.03
N MET A 165 9.58 0.79 -3.35
CA MET A 165 9.89 -0.29 -4.30
C MET A 165 10.04 0.21 -5.75
N LEU A 166 9.29 1.24 -6.16
CA LEU A 166 9.36 1.81 -7.51
C LEU A 166 10.11 3.15 -7.50
N ILE A 167 11.13 3.26 -8.35
CA ILE A 167 11.92 4.49 -8.49
C ILE A 167 11.22 5.48 -9.40
N GLN A 168 10.97 6.69 -8.88
CA GLN A 168 10.29 7.75 -9.61
C GLN A 168 11.03 8.12 -10.91
N GLY A 169 10.24 8.30 -11.97
CA GLY A 169 10.68 8.82 -13.26
C GLY A 169 11.10 10.29 -13.19
N LYS A 170 12.24 10.62 -13.81
CA LYS A 170 12.78 12.00 -13.85
C LYS A 170 12.21 12.87 -14.98
N ASP A 171 11.54 12.27 -15.96
CA ASP A 171 11.03 12.99 -17.13
C ASP A 171 9.62 13.57 -16.89
N LYS A 172 9.41 14.82 -17.32
CA LYS A 172 8.09 15.48 -17.26
C LYS A 172 7.04 14.67 -18.04
N GLY A 173 5.93 14.37 -17.39
CA GLY A 173 4.83 13.59 -17.97
C GLY A 173 5.01 12.06 -17.94
N ARG A 174 6.10 11.56 -17.35
CA ARG A 174 6.37 10.12 -17.22
C ARG A 174 6.84 9.79 -15.80
N LYS A 175 5.93 9.99 -14.83
CA LYS A 175 6.19 9.87 -13.39
C LYS A 175 6.76 8.51 -12.96
N TYR A 176 6.45 7.43 -13.66
CA TYR A 176 6.79 6.06 -13.25
C TYR A 176 7.81 5.36 -14.17
N LEU A 177 8.26 6.04 -15.24
CA LEU A 177 9.14 5.45 -16.25
C LEU A 177 10.46 6.20 -16.32
N ASN A 178 11.57 5.46 -16.17
CA ASN A 178 12.92 5.99 -16.34
C ASN A 178 13.49 5.57 -17.69
N ARG A 179 14.38 6.41 -18.25
CA ARG A 179 15.14 6.05 -19.45
C ARG A 179 16.26 5.11 -19.03
N LEU A 180 16.33 3.95 -19.66
CA LEU A 180 17.44 3.03 -19.48
C LEU A 180 18.75 3.73 -19.88
N PRO A 181 19.83 3.62 -19.07
CA PRO A 181 21.11 4.21 -19.42
C PRO A 181 21.59 3.82 -20.81
N ARG A 182 22.23 4.76 -21.53
CA ARG A 182 22.73 4.53 -22.90
C ARG A 182 23.80 3.45 -22.96
N THR A 183 24.56 3.28 -21.87
CA THR A 183 25.56 2.23 -21.67
C THR A 183 24.95 0.84 -21.67
N MET A 184 23.72 0.68 -21.17
CA MET A 184 23.01 -0.59 -21.12
C MET A 184 22.19 -0.88 -22.39
N SER A 185 21.59 0.18 -22.97
CA SER A 185 20.67 0.07 -24.11
C SER A 185 21.34 0.01 -25.49
N GLY A 186 22.67 0.06 -25.56
CA GLY A 186 23.40 0.13 -26.83
C GLY A 186 23.03 1.37 -27.66
N GLY A 187 22.79 2.50 -26.99
CA GLY A 187 22.41 3.77 -27.62
C GLY A 187 20.93 3.93 -27.97
N LYS A 188 20.10 2.90 -27.77
CA LYS A 188 18.64 2.98 -27.99
C LYS A 188 17.95 3.73 -26.86
N THR A 189 16.87 4.44 -27.16
CA THR A 189 16.04 5.05 -26.10
C THR A 189 14.98 4.04 -25.68
N ILE A 190 15.22 3.38 -24.55
CA ILE A 190 14.29 2.43 -23.94
C ILE A 190 13.81 3.02 -22.61
N ARG A 191 12.54 2.78 -22.27
CA ARG A 191 11.94 3.22 -21.01
C ARG A 191 11.49 2.00 -20.22
N CYS A 192 11.77 2.00 -18.94
CA CYS A 192 11.47 0.90 -18.04
C CYS A 192 10.81 1.42 -16.76
N TYR A 193 10.04 0.55 -16.12
CA TYR A 193 9.80 0.67 -14.69
C TYR A 193 11.08 0.23 -13.98
N VAL A 194 11.45 0.92 -12.91
CA VAL A 194 12.67 0.61 -12.15
C VAL A 194 12.25 0.22 -10.76
N LEU A 195 12.55 -1.02 -10.40
CA LEU A 195 12.12 -1.62 -9.14
C LEU A 195 13.34 -2.02 -8.30
N GLU A 196 13.22 -1.89 -6.99
CA GLU A 196 14.18 -2.40 -6.01
C GLU A 196 13.43 -3.41 -5.11
N ILE A 197 14.07 -4.52 -4.76
CA ILE A 197 13.46 -5.50 -3.85
C ILE A 197 13.45 -4.88 -2.45
N LEU A 198 12.30 -4.89 -1.79
CA LEU A 198 12.22 -4.49 -0.38
C LEU A 198 12.71 -5.65 0.48
N ASN A 199 13.73 -5.41 1.31
CA ASN A 199 14.20 -6.36 2.30
C ASN A 199 13.23 -6.36 3.49
N GLU A 200 12.71 -7.53 3.85
CA GLU A 200 11.80 -7.67 5.01
C GLU A 200 12.51 -7.41 6.36
N ASP A 201 13.85 -7.37 6.39
CA ASP A 201 14.65 -7.21 7.60
C ASP A 201 14.85 -5.74 8.06
N GLU A 202 14.60 -4.75 7.20
CA GLU A 202 14.86 -3.33 7.51
C GLU A 202 13.69 -2.62 8.23
N GLU A 203 12.47 -3.19 8.21
CA GLU A 203 11.31 -2.63 8.94
C GLU A 203 11.39 -2.84 10.47
N GLY A 204 12.39 -3.58 10.96
CA GLY A 204 12.58 -3.89 12.38
C GLY A 204 13.39 -2.86 13.19
N GLU A 205 14.08 -1.91 12.55
CA GLU A 205 15.08 -1.06 13.23
C GLU A 205 14.64 0.39 13.52
N GLU A 206 13.48 0.85 13.03
CA GLU A 206 13.00 2.23 13.32
C GLU A 206 12.09 2.36 14.55
N MET A 207 12.10 1.38 15.47
CA MET A 207 11.39 1.47 16.75
C MET A 207 12.29 1.10 17.95
N GLU A 208 13.35 1.87 18.18
CA GLU A 208 13.97 2.03 19.50
C GLU A 208 14.00 3.49 19.96
#